data_AF-A0A4Z2G299-F1
#
_entry.id   AF-A0A4Z2G299-F1
#
_cell.length_a   1.000
_cell.length_b   1.000
_cell.length_c   1.000
_cell.angle_alpha   90.00
_cell.angle_beta   90.00
_cell.angle_gamma   90.00
#
_symmetry.space_group_name_H-M   'P 1'
#
loop_
_entity.id
_entity.type
_entity.pdbx_description
1 polymer ?
#
loop_
_entity_poly.entity_id
_entity_poly.type
_entity_poly.pdbx_seq_one_letter_code
_entity_poly.pdbx_strand_id
1 'polypeptide(L)'
;MFLSFQADCPKAECFESLPAMELAEQITLLDHIVFRSIPYEEFLGLGWMKVDKTERTPYIMKTTQHFNDMSNLVASQIMTHTDVGSRANSIEKWVAVADICRCLNNYNGVLEITSALNRSAIYRLKKTWAKVSKQVE
;
A
#
# COMPACT_ATOMS: atom_id res chain seq x y z
N MET A 1 -4.35 -13.90 46.93
CA MET A 1 -3.34 -14.30 45.93
C MET A 1 -4.07 -14.52 44.61
N PHE A 2 -4.35 -13.46 43.87
CA PHE A 2 -4.89 -13.55 42.51
C PHE A 2 -3.76 -13.18 41.57
N LEU A 3 -3.28 -14.16 40.81
CA LEU A 3 -2.31 -13.93 39.74
C LEU A 3 -3.06 -13.25 38.60
N SER A 4 -2.80 -11.96 38.39
CA SER A 4 -3.18 -11.25 37.18
C SER A 4 -2.36 -11.83 36.02
N PHE A 5 -2.97 -12.72 35.23
CA PHE A 5 -2.49 -13.03 33.89
C PHE A 5 -2.69 -11.76 33.05
N GLN A 6 -1.68 -10.89 33.03
CA GLN A 6 -1.52 -9.95 31.92
C GLN A 6 -1.19 -10.81 30.70
N ALA A 7 -2.20 -11.08 29.88
CA ALA A 7 -1.93 -11.45 28.50
C ALA A 7 -1.23 -10.23 27.89
N ASP A 8 0.08 -10.33 27.70
CA ASP A 8 0.80 -9.42 26.82
C ASP A 8 0.13 -9.53 25.45
N CYS A 9 -0.73 -8.57 25.14
CA CYS A 9 -1.15 -8.35 23.76
C CYS A 9 0.15 -8.14 22.98
N PRO A 10 0.45 -8.95 21.94
CA PRO A 10 1.62 -8.72 21.13
C PRO A 10 1.57 -7.27 20.70
N LYS A 11 2.60 -6.47 21.06
CA LYS A 11 2.72 -5.12 20.51
C LYS A 11 2.53 -5.27 19.01
N ALA A 12 1.50 -4.64 18.45
CA ALA A 12 1.23 -4.72 17.03
C ALA A 12 2.56 -4.51 16.30
N GLU A 13 3.02 -5.52 15.57
CA GLU A 13 4.31 -5.46 14.90
C GLU A 13 4.30 -4.21 14.01
N CYS A 14 5.31 -3.38 14.16
CA CYS A 14 5.38 -2.16 13.37
C CYS A 14 5.64 -2.57 11.92
N PHE A 15 4.93 -2.00 10.94
CA PHE A 15 5.20 -2.23 9.51
C PHE A 15 6.68 -2.03 9.16
N GLU A 16 7.38 -1.20 9.94
CA GLU A 16 8.82 -0.94 9.85
C GLU A 16 9.70 -2.14 10.17
N SER A 17 9.29 -3.05 11.06
CA SER A 17 10.09 -4.23 11.43
C SER A 17 10.00 -5.37 10.41
N LEU A 18 8.97 -5.39 9.57
CA LEU A 18 8.79 -6.44 8.56
C LEU A 18 9.79 -6.28 7.39
N PRO A 19 10.39 -7.36 6.87
CA PRO A 19 11.17 -7.29 5.63
C PRO A 19 10.36 -6.74 4.45
N ALA A 20 11.02 -6.02 3.53
CA ALA A 20 10.35 -5.50 2.33
C ALA A 20 9.76 -6.62 1.45
N MET A 21 10.42 -7.78 1.41
CA MET A 21 9.94 -8.98 0.71
C MET A 21 8.60 -9.45 1.28
N GLU A 22 8.51 -9.58 2.61
CA GLU A 22 7.29 -10.06 3.27
C GLU A 22 6.11 -9.10 3.00
N LEU A 23 6.35 -7.79 3.08
CA LEU A 23 5.33 -6.79 2.71
C LEU A 23 4.88 -6.95 1.25
N ALA A 24 5.81 -7.10 0.31
CA ALA A 24 5.48 -7.25 -1.11
C ALA A 24 4.69 -8.53 -1.39
N GLU A 25 5.02 -9.64 -0.72
CA GLU A 25 4.29 -10.91 -0.82
C GLU A 25 2.85 -10.76 -0.29
N GLN A 26 2.66 -10.12 0.87
CA GLN A 26 1.33 -9.91 1.43
C GLN A 26 0.48 -8.96 0.58
N ILE A 27 1.06 -7.87 0.06
CA ILE A 27 0.37 -6.97 -0.88
C ILE A 27 -0.05 -7.75 -2.12
N THR A 28 0.86 -8.53 -2.70
CA THR A 28 0.58 -9.34 -3.89
C THR A 28 -0.52 -10.37 -3.65
N LEU A 29 -0.54 -11.01 -2.48
CA LEU A 29 -1.60 -11.94 -2.10
C LEU A 29 -2.96 -11.24 -2.01
N LEU A 30 -3.04 -10.09 -1.34
CA LEU A 30 -4.28 -9.34 -1.17
C LEU A 30 -4.80 -8.80 -2.51
N ASP A 31 -3.92 -8.20 -3.31
CA ASP A 31 -4.24 -7.72 -4.66
C ASP A 31 -4.78 -8.86 -5.52
N HIS A 32 -4.13 -10.03 -5.48
CA HIS A 32 -4.57 -11.19 -6.21
C HIS A 32 -5.97 -11.67 -5.78
N ILE A 33 -6.25 -11.69 -4.47
CA ILE A 33 -7.57 -12.08 -3.93
C ILE A 33 -8.67 -11.13 -4.43
N VAL A 34 -8.40 -9.83 -4.43
CA VAL A 34 -9.39 -8.84 -4.89
C VAL A 34 -9.58 -8.94 -6.41
N PHE A 35 -8.49 -8.99 -7.17
CA PHE A 35 -8.53 -9.07 -8.63
C PHE A 35 -9.22 -10.34 -9.14
N ARG A 36 -8.91 -11.52 -8.58
CA ARG A 36 -9.52 -12.79 -9.00
C ARG A 36 -11.01 -12.89 -8.69
N SER A 37 -11.52 -12.01 -7.83
CA SER A 37 -12.94 -11.99 -7.45
C SER A 37 -13.81 -11.28 -8.48
N ILE A 38 -13.23 -10.60 -9.47
CA ILE A 38 -13.98 -9.87 -10.49
C ILE A 38 -14.58 -10.88 -11.49
N PRO A 39 -15.92 -10.98 -11.61
CA PRO A 39 -16.55 -11.77 -12.65
C PRO A 39 -16.38 -11.08 -14.01
N TYR A 40 -16.21 -11.85 -15.08
CA TYR A 40 -15.86 -11.28 -16.40
C TYR A 40 -16.96 -10.36 -16.95
N GLU A 41 -18.21 -10.58 -16.56
CA GLU A 41 -19.38 -9.80 -16.95
C GLU A 41 -19.27 -8.33 -16.54
N GLU A 42 -18.58 -8.03 -15.45
CA GLU A 42 -18.38 -6.64 -15.01
C GLU A 42 -17.50 -5.84 -15.97
N PHE A 43 -16.68 -6.51 -16.79
CA PHE A 43 -15.87 -5.84 -17.82
C PHE A 43 -16.68 -5.44 -19.05
N LEU A 44 -17.92 -5.91 -19.19
CA LEU A 44 -18.77 -5.62 -20.35
C LEU A 44 -19.49 -4.27 -20.19
N GLY A 45 -19.62 -3.54 -21.31
CA GLY A 45 -20.42 -2.32 -21.36
C GLY A 45 -19.90 -1.12 -20.56
N LEU A 46 -18.66 -1.20 -20.04
CA LEU A 46 -18.01 -0.13 -19.26
C LEU A 46 -18.85 0.32 -18.05
N GLY A 47 -19.43 -0.64 -17.32
CA GLY A 47 -20.34 -0.37 -16.20
C GLY A 47 -19.74 0.51 -15.10
N TRP A 48 -18.42 0.42 -14.88
CA TRP A 48 -17.70 1.23 -13.88
C TRP A 48 -17.65 2.73 -14.18
N MET A 49 -17.99 3.14 -15.41
CA MET A 49 -18.08 4.56 -15.81
C MET A 49 -19.51 5.12 -15.70
N LYS A 50 -20.50 4.31 -15.32
CA LYS A 50 -21.91 4.72 -15.23
C LYS A 50 -22.25 5.27 -13.84
N VAL A 51 -23.40 5.92 -13.72
CA VAL A 51 -23.89 6.52 -12.46
C VAL A 51 -24.18 5.42 -11.42
N ASP A 52 -24.72 4.29 -11.88
CA ASP A 52 -25.05 3.08 -11.11
C ASP A 52 -23.88 2.07 -11.05
N LYS A 53 -22.63 2.53 -11.19
CA LYS A 53 -21.42 1.68 -11.23
C LYS A 53 -21.26 0.72 -10.05
N THR A 54 -21.70 1.11 -8.85
CA THR A 54 -21.60 0.25 -7.66
C THR A 54 -22.54 -0.94 -7.73
N GLU A 55 -23.69 -0.79 -8.39
CA GLU A 55 -24.67 -1.86 -8.61
C GLU A 55 -24.26 -2.73 -9.80
N ARG A 56 -23.78 -2.10 -10.89
CA ARG A 56 -23.37 -2.81 -12.11
C ARG A 56 -22.05 -3.57 -11.97
N THR A 57 -21.09 -2.98 -11.25
CA THR A 57 -19.71 -3.46 -11.20
C THR A 57 -19.14 -3.48 -9.77
N PRO A 58 -19.82 -4.13 -8.80
CA PRO A 58 -19.40 -4.12 -7.40
C PRO A 58 -17.96 -4.62 -7.17
N TYR A 59 -17.47 -5.60 -7.92
CA TYR A 59 -16.12 -6.16 -7.73
C TYR A 59 -15.01 -5.28 -8.34
N ILE A 60 -15.24 -4.65 -9.50
CA ILE A 60 -14.34 -3.62 -10.06
C ILE A 60 -14.28 -2.41 -9.12
N MET A 61 -15.43 -1.99 -8.57
CA MET A 61 -15.48 -0.91 -7.58
C MET A 61 -14.72 -1.28 -6.30
N LYS A 62 -14.83 -2.53 -5.83
CA LYS A 62 -14.04 -3.03 -4.70
C LYS A 62 -12.54 -3.03 -5.00
N THR A 63 -12.13 -3.37 -6.21
CA THR A 63 -10.73 -3.31 -6.65
C THR A 63 -10.19 -1.88 -6.61
N THR A 64 -10.98 -0.92 -7.09
CA THR A 64 -10.65 0.50 -7.02
C THR A 64 -10.54 0.99 -5.57
N GLN A 65 -11.45 0.54 -4.70
CA GLN A 65 -11.41 0.90 -3.29
C GLN A 65 -10.17 0.33 -2.59
N HIS A 66 -9.85 -0.96 -2.83
CA HIS A 66 -8.65 -1.61 -2.33
C HIS A 66 -7.38 -0.86 -2.72
N PHE A 67 -7.26 -0.47 -4.00
CA PHE A 67 -6.16 0.36 -4.49
C PHE A 67 -5.99 1.66 -3.70
N ASN A 68 -7.10 2.38 -3.48
CA ASN A 68 -7.08 3.63 -2.73
C ASN A 68 -6.70 3.41 -1.27
N ASP A 69 -7.20 2.34 -0.65
CA ASP A 69 -6.90 2.00 0.75
C ASP A 69 -5.43 1.62 0.93
N MET A 70 -4.86 0.83 0.01
CA MET A 70 -3.44 0.51 0.01
C MET A 70 -2.57 1.75 -0.18
N SER A 71 -2.91 2.62 -1.14
CA SER A 71 -2.20 3.88 -1.35
C SER A 71 -2.33 4.83 -0.14
N ASN A 72 -3.49 4.84 0.53
CA ASN A 72 -3.72 5.57 1.77
C ASN A 72 -2.88 5.01 2.93
N LEU A 73 -2.81 3.70 3.06
CA LEU A 73 -2.02 3.02 4.09
C LEU A 73 -0.54 3.40 3.96
N VAL A 74 0.04 3.26 2.77
CA VAL A 74 1.44 3.63 2.50
C VAL A 74 1.71 5.09 2.86
N ALA A 75 0.88 6.01 2.37
CA ALA A 75 1.05 7.44 2.67
C ALA A 75 0.93 7.71 4.18
N SER A 76 0.02 7.03 4.88
CA SER A 76 -0.16 7.18 6.32
C SER A 76 1.05 6.66 7.10
N GLN A 77 1.59 5.49 6.74
CA GLN A 77 2.80 4.93 7.34
C GLN A 77 4.04 5.82 7.15
N ILE A 78 4.12 6.57 6.05
CA ILE A 78 5.19 7.56 5.87
C ILE A 78 4.95 8.78 6.79
N MET A 79 3.70 9.22 6.91
CA MET A 79 3.33 10.44 7.64
C MET A 79 3.28 10.28 9.16
N THR A 80 3.23 9.06 9.70
CA THR A 80 3.35 8.78 11.14
C THR A 80 4.72 9.17 11.69
N HIS A 81 5.76 9.18 10.86
CA HIS A 81 7.10 9.62 11.25
C HIS A 81 7.23 11.13 11.35
N THR A 82 7.53 11.61 12.56
CA THR A 82 7.73 13.05 12.83
C THR A 82 9.09 13.53 12.33
N ASP A 83 10.15 12.76 12.54
CA ASP A 83 11.50 13.13 12.14
C ASP A 83 11.76 12.90 10.64
N VAL A 84 12.67 13.70 10.07
CA VAL A 84 12.97 13.68 8.63
C VAL A 84 13.71 12.41 8.21
N GLY A 85 14.53 11.83 9.10
CA GLY A 85 15.36 10.66 8.80
C GLY A 85 14.50 9.41 8.68
N SER A 86 13.71 9.09 9.71
CA SER A 86 12.82 7.92 9.70
C SER A 86 11.82 7.98 8.56
N ARG A 87 11.31 9.17 8.24
CA ARG A 87 10.42 9.33 7.08
C ARG A 87 11.12 9.08 5.74
N ALA A 88 12.38 9.46 5.59
CA ALA A 88 13.17 9.14 4.39
C ALA A 88 13.42 7.62 4.30
N ASN A 89 13.79 6.97 5.40
CA ASN A 89 13.96 5.53 5.47
C ASN A 89 12.66 4.77 5.14
N SER A 90 11.52 5.27 5.61
CA SER A 90 10.19 4.73 5.30
C SER A 90 9.88 4.83 3.80
N ILE A 91 10.19 5.96 3.16
CA ILE A 91 10.06 6.11 1.70
C ILE A 91 10.98 5.12 0.98
N GLU A 92 12.25 5.01 1.36
CA GLU A 92 13.20 4.05 0.75
C GLU A 92 12.72 2.61 0.88
N LYS A 93 12.19 2.24 2.05
CA LYS A 93 11.60 0.92 2.27
C LYS A 93 10.42 0.67 1.33
N TRP A 94 9.48 1.61 1.19
CA TRP A 94 8.36 1.46 0.27
C TRP A 94 8.79 1.42 -1.19
N VAL A 95 9.85 2.13 -1.58
CA VAL A 95 10.47 2.00 -2.91
C VAL A 95 11.02 0.58 -3.12
N ALA A 96 11.69 0.01 -2.11
CA ALA A 96 12.15 -1.38 -2.17
C ALA A 96 10.99 -2.38 -2.27
N VAL A 97 9.90 -2.18 -1.52
CA VAL A 97 8.67 -2.99 -1.64
C VAL A 97 8.11 -2.90 -3.07
N ALA A 98 8.06 -1.70 -3.66
CA ALA A 98 7.58 -1.53 -5.04
C ALA A 98 8.47 -2.26 -6.06
N ASP A 99 9.79 -2.22 -5.90
CA ASP A 99 10.69 -2.96 -6.79
C ASP A 99 10.52 -4.48 -6.67
N ILE A 100 10.25 -4.98 -5.46
CA ILE A 100 9.93 -6.40 -5.25
C ILE A 100 8.56 -6.74 -5.86
N CYS A 101 7.54 -5.91 -5.70
CA CYS A 101 6.24 -6.08 -6.37
C CYS A 101 6.42 -6.18 -7.89
N ARG A 102 7.29 -5.36 -8.48
CA ARG A 102 7.66 -5.45 -9.91
C ARG A 102 8.30 -6.80 -10.24
N CYS A 103 9.23 -7.30 -9.43
CA CYS A 103 9.83 -8.63 -9.59
C CYS A 103 8.80 -9.77 -9.48
N LEU A 104 7.77 -9.60 -8.64
CA LEU A 104 6.64 -10.53 -8.52
C LEU A 104 5.59 -10.38 -9.63
N ASN A 105 5.80 -9.48 -10.59
CA ASN A 105 4.83 -9.08 -11.63
C ASN A 105 3.51 -8.51 -11.09
N ASN A 106 3.50 -8.02 -9.84
CA ASN A 106 2.38 -7.26 -9.29
C ASN A 106 2.52 -5.77 -9.65
N TYR A 107 2.11 -5.42 -10.86
CA TYR A 107 2.11 -4.02 -11.30
C TYR A 107 1.07 -3.15 -10.58
N ASN A 108 0.01 -3.74 -10.03
CA ASN A 108 -0.97 -3.01 -9.25
C ASN A 108 -0.32 -2.47 -7.96
N GLY A 109 0.36 -3.32 -7.20
CA GLY A 109 1.09 -2.90 -6.00
C GLY A 109 2.18 -1.83 -6.27
N VAL A 110 2.86 -1.91 -7.42
CA VAL A 110 3.79 -0.85 -7.87
C VAL A 110 3.06 0.48 -8.00
N LEU A 111 1.88 0.48 -8.65
CA LEU A 111 1.08 1.67 -8.86
C LEU A 111 0.47 2.20 -7.56
N GLU A 112 0.04 1.35 -6.64
CA GLU A 112 -0.50 1.75 -5.33
C GLU A 112 0.54 2.56 -4.53
N ILE A 113 1.77 2.03 -4.46
CA ILE A 113 2.89 2.66 -3.76
C ILE A 113 3.32 3.94 -4.48
N THR A 114 3.51 3.89 -5.80
CA THR A 114 3.90 5.08 -6.58
C THR A 114 2.84 6.18 -6.48
N SER A 115 1.56 5.81 -6.50
CA SER A 115 0.45 6.73 -6.29
C SER A 115 0.53 7.39 -4.91
N ALA A 116 0.87 6.62 -3.87
CA ALA A 116 1.02 7.15 -2.51
C ALA A 116 2.13 8.20 -2.42
N LEU A 117 3.29 7.93 -3.06
CA LEU A 117 4.43 8.83 -3.10
C LEU A 117 4.15 10.13 -3.87
N ASN A 118 3.30 10.05 -4.90
CA ASN A 118 2.88 11.20 -5.71
C ASN A 118 1.76 12.03 -5.05
N ARG A 119 1.17 11.59 -3.93
CA ARG A 119 0.17 12.39 -3.23
C ARG A 119 0.78 13.68 -2.72
N SER A 120 -0.02 14.75 -2.73
CA SER A 120 0.40 16.08 -2.27
C SER A 120 0.95 16.09 -0.84
N ALA A 121 0.51 15.16 0.03
CA ALA A 121 1.01 14.95 1.38
C ALA A 121 2.50 14.58 1.42
N ILE A 122 2.94 13.72 0.50
CA ILE A 122 4.29 13.17 0.46
C ILE A 122 5.16 13.97 -0.51
N TYR A 123 4.67 14.26 -1.71
CA TYR A 123 5.41 14.95 -2.78
C TYR A 123 5.96 16.33 -2.37
N ARG A 124 5.26 17.04 -1.47
CA ARG A 124 5.68 18.36 -0.98
C ARG A 124 6.83 18.33 0.02
N LEU A 125 7.20 17.16 0.55
CA LEU A 125 8.15 17.02 1.66
C LEU A 125 9.61 17.16 1.21
N LYS A 126 9.99 18.33 0.68
CA LYS A 126 11.29 18.56 0.02
C LYS A 126 12.50 18.19 0.88
N LYS A 127 12.48 18.49 2.17
CA LYS A 127 13.56 18.12 3.12
C LYS A 127 13.72 16.61 3.28
N THR A 128 12.62 15.85 3.21
CA THR A 128 12.64 14.39 3.28
C THR A 128 13.20 13.81 1.99
N TRP A 129 12.68 14.25 0.84
CA TRP A 129 13.16 13.80 -0.48
C TRP A 129 14.63 14.10 -0.71
N ALA A 130 15.18 15.18 -0.12
CA ALA A 130 16.61 15.46 -0.18
C ALA A 130 17.47 14.45 0.59
N LYS A 131 16.89 13.69 1.52
CA LYS A 131 17.57 12.62 2.27
C LYS A 131 17.37 11.23 1.68
N VAL A 132 16.37 11.03 0.83
CA VAL A 132 16.17 9.76 0.13
C VAL A 132 17.34 9.57 -0.82
N SER A 133 18.01 8.42 -0.69
CA SER A 133 19.17 8.07 -1.49
C SER A 133 18.80 8.11 -2.96
N LYS A 134 19.55 8.89 -3.76
CA LYS A 134 19.47 8.78 -5.21
C LYS A 134 20.21 7.51 -5.58
N GLN A 135 19.51 6.49 -6.08
CA GLN A 135 20.20 5.38 -6.73
C GLN A 135 21.06 5.99 -7.85
N VAL A 136 22.36 5.80 -7.71
CA VAL A 136 23.34 6.08 -8.78
C VAL A 136 23.21 4.87 -9.72
N GLU A 137 22.59 5.10 -10.88
CA GLU A 137 22.64 4.17 -12.01
C GLU A 137 24.08 3.95 -12.48
#